data_AF-A0A419SJK6-F1
#
_entry.id   AF-A0A419SJK6-F1
#
_cell.length_a   1.000
_cell.length_b   1.000
_cell.length_c   1.000
_cell.angle_alpha   90.00
_cell.angle_beta   90.00
_cell.angle_gamma   90.00
#
_symmetry.space_group_name_H-M   'P 1'
#
loop_
_entity.id
_entity.type
_entity.pdbx_description
1 polymer ?
#
loop_
_entity_poly.entity_id
_entity_poly.type
_entity_poly.pdbx_seq_one_letter_code
_entity_poly.pdbx_strand_id
1 'polypeptide(L)'
;MEYKTCLRKNIQLKTHDIKGKFGDNICIKLSSSGRRKVNSNTEIKTLIKLKKSGSTDKAIAQQLNQTYWSVVYKLRELRKTEFL
;
A
#
# COMPACT_ATOMS: atom_id res chain seq x y z
N MET A 1 -17.84 21.93 20.56
CA MET A 1 -17.47 21.94 19.12
C MET A 1 -16.76 20.64 18.76
N GLU A 2 -17.48 19.62 18.28
CA GLU A 2 -16.90 18.29 18.01
C GLU A 2 -16.35 18.12 16.58
N TYR A 3 -16.70 19.02 15.66
CA TYR A 3 -16.40 18.89 14.23
C TYR A 3 -14.91 19.07 13.87
N LYS A 4 -14.14 19.74 14.74
CA LYS A 4 -12.68 19.92 14.61
C LYS A 4 -11.87 18.91 15.43
N THR A 5 -12.50 18.23 16.39
CA THR A 5 -11.81 17.33 17.33
C THR A 5 -11.99 15.86 16.99
N CYS A 6 -13.09 15.48 16.31
CA CYS A 6 -13.38 14.10 15.95
C CYS A 6 -13.20 13.82 14.45
N LEU A 7 -12.09 13.17 14.08
CA LEU A 7 -11.78 12.80 12.69
C LEU A 7 -12.89 11.97 12.03
N ARG A 8 -13.46 11.00 12.76
CA ARG A 8 -14.55 10.14 12.24
C ARG A 8 -15.77 10.97 11.82
N LYS A 9 -16.19 11.91 12.67
CA LYS A 9 -17.33 12.80 12.43
C LYS A 9 -17.09 13.70 11.23
N ASN A 10 -15.85 14.20 11.08
CA ASN A 10 -15.46 15.02 9.93
C ASN A 10 -15.50 14.23 8.61
N ILE A 11 -14.99 13.00 8.60
CA ILE A 11 -15.04 12.11 7.44
C ILE A 11 -16.49 11.80 7.03
N GLN A 12 -17.37 11.52 8.00
CA GLN A 12 -18.79 11.27 7.75
C GLN A 12 -19.48 12.48 7.11
N LEU A 13 -19.28 13.68 7.67
CA LEU A 13 -19.86 14.92 7.13
C LEU A 13 -19.40 15.18 5.70
N LYS A 14 -18.10 15.10 5.42
CA LYS A 14 -17.57 15.26 4.06
C LYS A 14 -18.09 14.22 3.08
N THR A 15 -18.24 12.97 3.53
CA THR A 15 -18.79 11.89 2.71
C THR A 15 -20.22 12.20 2.31
N HIS A 16 -21.03 12.68 3.25
CA HIS A 16 -22.40 13.11 2.99
C HIS A 16 -22.45 14.29 2.01
N ASP A 17 -21.63 15.32 2.21
CA ASP A 17 -21.58 16.50 1.33
C ASP A 17 -21.20 16.14 -0.12
N ILE A 18 -20.21 15.25 -0.29
CA ILE A 18 -19.75 14.82 -1.62
C ILE A 18 -20.84 13.98 -2.31
N LYS A 19 -21.50 13.07 -1.58
CA LYS A 19 -22.62 12.29 -2.11
C LYS A 19 -23.81 13.16 -2.52
N GLY A 20 -24.11 14.21 -1.75
CA GLY A 20 -25.15 15.18 -2.13
C GLY A 20 -24.82 15.95 -3.41
N LYS A 21 -23.54 16.22 -3.69
CA LYS A 21 -23.09 16.96 -4.88
C LYS A 21 -22.95 16.12 -6.16
N PHE A 22 -22.53 14.87 -6.02
CA PHE A 22 -22.16 14.01 -7.16
C PHE A 22 -23.01 12.73 -7.27
N GLY A 23 -23.98 12.54 -6.37
CA GLY A 23 -24.85 11.36 -6.30
C GLY A 23 -24.22 10.18 -5.56
N ASP A 24 -25.03 9.19 -5.20
CA ASP A 24 -24.60 8.02 -4.42
C ASP A 24 -23.71 7.03 -5.19
N ASN A 25 -23.60 7.17 -6.51
CA ASN A 25 -22.85 6.27 -7.38
C ASN A 25 -21.33 6.53 -7.41
N ILE A 26 -20.80 7.31 -6.46
CA ILE A 26 -19.39 7.69 -6.40
C ILE A 26 -18.57 6.82 -5.44
N CYS A 27 -17.38 6.42 -5.88
CA CYS A 27 -16.42 5.70 -5.05
C CYS A 27 -15.42 6.68 -4.41
N ILE A 28 -15.60 6.99 -3.13
CA ILE A 28 -14.68 7.86 -2.39
C ILE A 28 -13.48 7.05 -1.90
N LYS A 29 -12.27 7.38 -2.37
CA LYS A 29 -11.01 6.73 -1.99
C LYS A 29 -10.15 7.67 -1.13
N LEU A 30 -9.99 7.37 0.15
CA LEU A 30 -9.11 8.12 1.07
C LEU A 30 -7.65 7.74 0.87
N SER A 31 -6.77 8.72 0.60
CA SER A 31 -5.31 8.50 0.52
C SER A 31 -4.75 8.24 1.91
N SER A 32 -4.72 6.97 2.33
CA SER A 32 -4.03 6.56 3.54
C SER A 32 -2.58 6.20 3.20
N SER A 33 -1.65 6.59 4.07
CA SER A 33 -0.26 6.12 4.04
C SER A 33 -0.16 4.59 4.19
N GLY A 34 -1.23 3.95 4.69
CA GLY A 34 -1.41 2.50 4.77
C GLY A 34 -1.85 1.81 3.48
N ARG A 35 -2.11 2.53 2.38
CA ARG A 35 -2.26 1.92 1.03
C ARG A 35 -0.91 1.44 0.50
N ARG A 36 -0.20 0.61 1.28
CA ARG A 36 0.82 -0.26 0.70
C ARG A 36 0.08 -1.21 -0.23
N LYS A 37 0.43 -1.20 -1.51
CA LYS A 37 -0.01 -2.19 -2.49
C LYS A 37 0.13 -3.54 -1.78
N VAL A 38 -0.98 -4.26 -1.62
CA VAL A 38 -0.94 -5.61 -1.04
C VAL A 38 -0.19 -6.43 -2.07
N ASN A 39 1.12 -6.53 -1.92
CA ASN A 39 1.90 -7.47 -2.70
C ASN A 39 1.26 -8.82 -2.41
N SER A 40 0.88 -9.52 -3.48
CA SER A 40 0.29 -10.83 -3.31
C SER A 40 1.28 -11.69 -2.52
N ASN A 41 0.79 -12.49 -1.58
CA ASN A 41 1.65 -13.36 -0.77
C ASN A 41 2.59 -14.23 -1.65
N THR A 42 2.20 -14.48 -2.89
CA THR A 42 3.02 -15.13 -3.91
C THR A 42 4.24 -14.31 -4.33
N GLU A 43 4.07 -13.00 -4.60
CA GLU A 43 5.16 -12.09 -4.97
C GLU A 43 6.20 -11.98 -3.85
N ILE A 44 5.75 -11.92 -2.59
CA ILE A 44 6.64 -11.86 -1.42
C ILE A 44 7.47 -13.15 -1.30
N LYS A 45 6.84 -14.32 -1.47
CA LYS A 45 7.54 -15.61 -1.44
C LYS A 45 8.60 -15.70 -2.54
N THR A 46 8.26 -15.30 -3.76
CA THR A 46 9.19 -15.28 -4.90
C THR A 46 10.34 -14.31 -4.63
N LEU A 47 10.06 -13.12 -4.11
CA LEU A 47 11.07 -12.12 -3.75
C LEU A 47 12.05 -12.64 -2.69
N ILE A 48 11.57 -13.31 -1.64
CA ILE A 48 12.43 -13.91 -0.60
C ILE A 48 13.29 -15.03 -1.20
N LYS A 49 12.70 -15.91 -2.01
CA LYS A 49 13.42 -17.02 -2.66
C LYS A 49 14.57 -16.50 -3.53
N LEU A 50 14.31 -15.50 -4.36
CA LEU A 50 15.30 -14.90 -5.24
C LEU A 50 16.41 -14.18 -4.46
N LYS A 51 16.06 -13.52 -3.35
CA LYS A 51 17.08 -12.89 -2.51
C LYS A 51 17.99 -13.91 -1.83
N LYS A 52 17.42 -15.02 -1.35
CA LYS A 52 18.19 -16.12 -0.76
C LYS A 52 19.06 -16.86 -1.79
N SER A 53 18.65 -16.90 -3.05
CA SER A 53 19.47 -17.45 -4.14
C SER A 53 20.56 -16.50 -4.66
N GLY A 54 20.76 -15.34 -4.01
CA GLY A 54 21.81 -14.39 -4.37
C GLY A 54 21.51 -13.51 -5.59
N SER A 55 20.25 -13.46 -6.05
CA SER A 55 19.87 -12.62 -7.19
C SER A 55 19.97 -11.13 -6.83
N THR A 56 20.38 -10.31 -7.80
CA THR A 56 20.47 -8.87 -7.62
C THR A 56 19.09 -8.23 -7.57
N ASP A 57 18.96 -7.13 -6.83
CA ASP A 57 17.67 -6.44 -6.66
C ASP A 57 17.08 -5.97 -8.00
N LYS A 58 17.94 -5.66 -8.98
CA LYS A 58 17.54 -5.32 -10.36
C LYS A 58 16.94 -6.50 -11.10
N ALA A 59 17.54 -7.69 -10.99
CA ALA A 59 17.01 -8.91 -11.61
C ALA A 59 15.66 -9.32 -10.98
N ILE A 60 15.53 -9.15 -9.67
CA ILE A 60 14.28 -9.41 -8.94
C ILE A 60 13.16 -8.46 -9.42
N ALA A 61 13.48 -7.17 -9.60
CA ALA A 61 12.53 -6.19 -10.12
C ALA A 61 12.03 -6.54 -11.53
N GLN A 62 12.95 -6.97 -12.41
CA GLN A 62 12.61 -7.42 -13.76
C GLN A 62 11.72 -8.67 -13.74
N GLN A 63 12.03 -9.68 -12.92
CA GLN A 63 11.22 -10.89 -12.83
C GLN A 63 9.82 -10.66 -12.24
N LEU A 64 9.69 -9.74 -11.30
CA LEU A 64 8.41 -9.40 -10.68
C LEU A 64 7.62 -8.32 -11.46
N ASN A 65 8.14 -7.84 -12.60
CA ASN A 65 7.59 -6.70 -13.35
C ASN A 65 7.29 -5.50 -12.44
N GLN A 66 8.15 -5.26 -11.45
CA GLN A 66 8.02 -4.20 -10.46
C GLN A 66 9.16 -3.20 -10.60
N THR A 67 8.96 -2.01 -10.05
CA THR A 67 10.05 -1.02 -10.03
C THR A 67 11.13 -1.45 -9.05
N TYR A 68 12.37 -1.14 -9.39
CA TYR A 68 13.53 -1.36 -8.53
C TYR A 68 13.29 -0.84 -7.10
N TRP A 69 12.76 0.39 -6.97
CA TRP A 69 12.45 1.00 -5.69
C TRP A 69 11.42 0.20 -4.88
N SER A 70 10.35 -0.30 -5.50
CA SER A 70 9.37 -1.15 -4.80
C SER A 70 10.03 -2.39 -4.20
N VAL A 71 10.94 -3.04 -4.94
CA VAL A 71 11.69 -4.21 -4.45
C VAL A 71 12.63 -3.82 -3.30
N VAL A 72 13.39 -2.74 -3.43
CA VAL A 72 14.32 -2.25 -2.39
C VAL A 72 13.57 -1.90 -1.10
N TYR A 73 12.46 -1.16 -1.21
CA TYR A 73 11.63 -0.83 -0.06
C TYR A 73 11.06 -2.10 0.58
N LYS A 74 10.56 -3.05 -0.22
CA LYS A 74 10.00 -4.29 0.31
C LYS A 74 11.05 -5.15 1.02
N LEU A 75 12.24 -5.27 0.45
CA LEU A 75 13.36 -5.95 1.10
C LEU A 75 13.74 -5.27 2.42
N ARG A 76 13.75 -3.94 2.48
CA ARG A 76 14.01 -3.20 3.72
C ARG A 76 12.94 -3.46 4.78
N GLU A 77 11.67 -3.55 4.39
CA GLU A 77 10.58 -3.93 5.30
C GLU A 77 10.75 -5.37 5.81
N LEU A 78 11.05 -6.31 4.91
CA LEU A 78 11.16 -7.72 5.25
C LEU A 78 12.31 -8.01 6.24
N ARG A 79 13.43 -7.29 6.10
CA ARG A 79 14.55 -7.34 7.07
C ARG A 79 14.17 -6.84 8.46
N LYS A 80 13.24 -5.88 8.56
CA LYS A 80 12.75 -5.37 9.86
C LYS A 80 11.80 -6.34 10.55
N THR A 81 11.22 -7.27 9.79
CA THR A 81 10.23 -8.25 10.26
C THR A 81 10.81 -9.66 10.40
N GLU A 82 12.14 -9.81 10.42
CA GLU A 82 12.88 -11.09 10.60
C GLU A 82 12.58 -12.20 9.57
N PHE A 83 11.96 -11.87 8.43
CA PHE A 83 11.70 -12.84 7.36
C PHE A 83 12.93 -13.09 6.45
N LEU A 84 13.97 -12.26 6.60
CA LEU A 84 15.21 -12.23 5.83
C LEU A 84 16.37 -11.85 6.76
#